data_AF-A0A482ZB72-F1
#
_entry.id   AF-A0A482ZB72-F1
#
_cell.length_a   1.000
_cell.length_b   1.000
_cell.length_c   1.000
_cell.angle_alpha   90.00
_cell.angle_beta   90.00
_cell.angle_gamma   90.00
#
_symmetry.space_group_name_H-M   'P 1'
#
loop_
_entity.id
_entity.type
_entity.pdbx_description
1 polymer ?
#
loop_
_entity_poly.entity_id
_entity_poly.type
_entity_poly.pdbx_seq_one_letter_code
_entity_poly.pdbx_strand_id
1 'polypeptide(L)'
;MINNTSIPFQTIDWSSVPRTEHAGETGMAYWQTMQFKGLRIRYVEYSQNYKADHWCEKGHIVYCLKGEVTNKLKNGETTTLHEGMSYVVSDGLSAHRSITKQGVHLLIIDGNFLAESN
;
A
#
# COMPACT_ATOMS: atom_id res chain seq x y z
N MET A 1 8.53 19.43 27.41
CA MET A 1 8.22 18.00 27.15
C MET A 1 8.84 17.64 25.81
N ILE A 2 9.72 16.64 25.75
CA ILE A 2 10.29 16.20 24.47
C ILE A 2 9.17 15.49 23.71
N ASN A 3 8.68 16.12 22.64
CA ASN A 3 7.78 15.47 21.69
C ASN A 3 8.56 14.35 21.01
N ASN A 4 8.49 13.14 21.56
CA ASN A 4 9.23 12.00 21.01
C ASN A 4 8.46 11.41 19.81
N THR A 5 8.34 12.19 18.74
CA THR A 5 7.88 11.79 17.40
C THR A 5 9.01 11.17 16.57
N SER A 6 10.21 11.01 17.15
CA SER A 6 11.35 10.45 16.45
C SER A 6 11.17 8.94 16.23
N ILE A 7 11.54 8.49 15.03
CA ILE A 7 11.63 7.07 14.69
C ILE A 7 13.10 6.70 14.78
N PRO A 8 13.52 5.84 15.74
CA PRO A 8 14.92 5.45 15.86
C PRO A 8 15.33 4.59 14.66
N PHE A 9 16.62 4.62 14.36
CA PHE A 9 17.21 3.68 13.40
C PHE A 9 16.91 2.25 13.82
N GLN A 10 16.37 1.46 12.90
CA GLN A 10 16.05 0.06 13.10
C GLN A 10 15.95 -0.64 11.75
N THR A 11 16.16 -1.94 11.76
CA THR A 11 15.88 -2.84 10.62
C THR A 11 14.56 -3.56 10.86
N ILE A 12 13.78 -3.79 9.80
CA ILE A 12 12.54 -4.58 9.89
C ILE A 12 12.78 -5.92 9.19
N ASP A 13 12.79 -7.00 9.96
CA ASP A 13 12.66 -8.35 9.40
C ASP A 13 11.18 -8.65 9.19
N TRP A 14 10.70 -8.44 7.96
CA TRP A 14 9.31 -8.66 7.62
C TRP A 14 8.88 -10.11 7.86
N SER A 15 9.77 -11.11 7.79
CA SER A 15 9.37 -12.51 8.02
C SER A 15 8.87 -12.76 9.46
N SER A 16 9.29 -11.94 10.42
CA SER A 16 8.87 -11.99 11.82
C SER A 16 7.60 -11.19 12.13
N VAL A 17 7.16 -10.31 11.23
CA VAL A 17 5.99 -9.45 11.45
C VAL A 17 4.71 -10.27 11.22
N PRO A 18 3.73 -10.28 12.14
CA PRO A 18 2.50 -11.04 11.96
C PRO A 18 1.76 -10.66 10.68
N ARG A 19 1.32 -11.69 9.95
CA ARG A 19 0.53 -11.56 8.73
C ARG A 19 -0.95 -11.54 9.08
N THR A 20 -1.68 -10.56 8.56
CA THR A 20 -3.14 -10.45 8.66
C THR A 20 -3.78 -10.60 7.28
N GLU A 21 -4.97 -11.17 7.23
CA GLU A 21 -5.68 -11.47 5.99
C GLU A 21 -6.81 -10.47 5.75
N HIS A 22 -6.92 -9.99 4.51
CA HIS A 22 -7.90 -8.99 4.08
C HIS A 22 -8.49 -9.42 2.74
N ALA A 23 -9.74 -9.88 2.76
CA ALA A 23 -10.42 -10.38 1.56
C ALA A 23 -10.62 -9.25 0.53
N GLY A 24 -10.39 -9.57 -0.73
CA GLY A 24 -10.82 -8.72 -1.84
C GLY A 24 -12.23 -9.10 -2.32
N GLU A 25 -12.69 -8.46 -3.40
CA GLU A 25 -13.79 -9.00 -4.21
C GLU A 25 -13.43 -10.39 -4.74
N THR A 26 -12.16 -10.55 -5.13
CA THR A 26 -11.55 -11.84 -5.46
C THR A 26 -10.16 -11.90 -4.83
N GLY A 27 -9.72 -13.10 -4.48
CA GLY A 27 -8.41 -13.32 -3.86
C GLY A 27 -8.28 -12.75 -2.44
N MET A 28 -7.05 -12.76 -1.94
CA MET A 28 -6.70 -12.33 -0.59
C MET A 28 -5.53 -11.35 -0.63
N ALA A 29 -5.59 -10.32 0.21
CA ALA A 29 -4.45 -9.48 0.53
C ALA A 29 -3.91 -9.87 1.90
N TYR A 30 -2.59 -9.90 2.00
CA TYR A 30 -1.91 -10.28 3.23
C TYR A 30 -0.97 -9.18 3.66
N TRP A 31 -1.16 -8.70 4.88
CA TRP A 31 -0.51 -7.49 5.35
C TRP A 31 0.37 -7.78 6.55
N GLN A 32 1.58 -7.25 6.49
CA GLN A 32 2.49 -7.14 7.62
C GLN A 32 2.71 -5.65 7.85
N THR A 33 2.44 -5.17 9.06
CA THR A 33 2.31 -3.73 9.32
C THR A 33 3.23 -3.28 10.44
N MET A 34 4.02 -2.24 10.17
CA MET A 34 4.74 -1.47 11.18
C MET A 34 4.07 -0.11 11.33
N GLN A 35 3.61 0.20 12.54
CA GLN A 35 2.92 1.45 12.85
C GLN A 35 3.80 2.34 13.71
N PHE A 36 4.05 3.56 13.22
CA PHE A 36 4.71 4.64 13.93
C PHE A 36 3.76 5.84 14.05
N LYS A 37 4.16 6.88 14.80
CA LYS A 37 3.36 8.09 14.92
C LYS A 37 3.38 8.87 13.61
N GLY A 38 2.25 8.92 12.90
CA GLY A 38 2.10 9.64 11.63
C GLY A 38 2.72 8.95 10.41
N LEU A 39 3.26 7.73 10.57
CA LEU A 39 3.83 6.91 9.50
C LEU A 39 3.41 5.45 9.71
N ARG A 40 2.95 4.82 8.64
CA ARG A 40 2.68 3.39 8.56
C ARG A 40 3.45 2.82 7.37
N ILE A 41 4.12 1.70 7.61
CA ILE A 41 4.84 0.96 6.58
C ILE A 41 4.24 -0.44 6.53
N ARG A 42 3.90 -0.91 5.34
CA ARG A 42 3.30 -2.23 5.13
C ARG A 42 4.02 -2.99 4.04
N TYR A 43 4.33 -4.24 4.32
CA TYR A 43 4.58 -5.23 3.29
C TYR A 43 3.24 -5.89 2.96
N VAL A 44 2.84 -5.82 1.69
CA VAL A 44 1.55 -6.32 1.23
C VAL A 44 1.76 -7.31 0.11
N GLU A 45 1.18 -8.49 0.25
CA GLU A 45 1.08 -9.49 -0.80
C GLU A 45 -0.37 -9.58 -1.27
N TYR A 46 -0.59 -9.44 -2.57
CA TYR A 46 -1.86 -9.80 -3.18
C TYR A 46 -1.75 -11.17 -3.84
N SER A 47 -2.72 -12.03 -3.57
CA SER A 47 -2.79 -13.35 -4.18
C SER A 47 -3.04 -13.27 -5.68
N GLN A 48 -2.89 -14.40 -6.36
CA GLN A 48 -3.37 -14.56 -7.74
C GLN A 48 -4.84 -14.13 -7.86
N ASN A 49 -5.17 -13.46 -8.97
CA ASN A 49 -6.50 -12.93 -9.27
C ASN A 49 -7.08 -11.99 -8.19
N TYR A 50 -6.24 -11.37 -7.36
CA TYR A 50 -6.73 -10.43 -6.36
C TYR A 50 -7.35 -9.19 -7.02
N LYS A 51 -8.49 -8.78 -6.48
CA LYS A 51 -9.18 -7.53 -6.79
C LYS A 51 -9.62 -6.89 -5.47
N ALA A 52 -9.07 -5.73 -5.14
CA ALA A 52 -9.44 -5.00 -3.93
C ALA A 52 -10.95 -4.80 -3.87
N ASP A 53 -11.61 -4.93 -2.72
CA ASP A 53 -13.06 -4.82 -2.55
C ASP A 53 -13.57 -3.37 -2.52
N HIS A 54 -12.67 -2.40 -2.41
CA HIS A 54 -13.00 -0.97 -2.30
C HIS A 54 -12.20 -0.12 -3.29
N TRP A 55 -12.65 1.13 -3.44
CA TRP A 55 -11.88 2.20 -4.07
C TRP A 55 -11.09 2.92 -2.98
N CYS A 56 -9.78 2.97 -3.10
CA CYS A 56 -8.92 3.68 -2.17
C CYS A 56 -8.88 5.16 -2.55
N GLU A 57 -9.23 6.02 -1.59
CA GLU A 57 -9.13 7.47 -1.69
C GLU A 57 -8.04 8.04 -0.76
N LYS A 58 -7.31 7.16 -0.07
CA LYS A 58 -6.24 7.52 0.84
C LYS A 58 -4.91 7.64 0.09
N GLY A 59 -4.13 8.63 0.48
CA GLY A 59 -2.79 8.83 0.00
C GLY A 59 -1.87 7.70 0.44
N HIS A 60 -0.98 7.31 -0.46
CA HIS A 60 0.10 6.37 -0.17
C HIS A 60 1.19 6.45 -1.24
N ILE A 61 2.37 5.99 -0.85
CA ILE A 61 3.47 5.67 -1.74
C ILE A 61 3.51 4.15 -1.84
N VAL A 62 3.47 3.63 -3.07
CA VAL A 62 3.53 2.19 -3.33
C VAL A 62 4.75 1.91 -4.19
N TYR A 63 5.58 0.96 -3.77
CA TYR A 63 6.69 0.41 -4.55
C TYR A 63 6.43 -1.06 -4.84
N CYS A 64 6.53 -1.46 -6.10
CA CYS A 64 6.37 -2.85 -6.51
C CYS A 64 7.67 -3.62 -6.30
N LEU A 65 7.67 -4.52 -5.34
CA LEU A 65 8.82 -5.37 -5.00
C LEU A 65 8.95 -6.58 -5.93
N LYS A 66 7.81 -7.11 -6.40
CA LYS A 66 7.76 -8.29 -7.25
C LYS A 66 6.41 -8.41 -7.94
N GLY A 67 6.41 -8.81 -9.21
CA GLY A 67 5.20 -9.04 -9.98
C GLY A 67 4.62 -7.74 -10.55
N GLU A 68 3.30 -7.67 -10.68
CA GLU A 68 2.63 -6.48 -11.20
C GLU A 68 1.23 -6.28 -10.61
N VAL A 69 0.86 -5.01 -10.49
CA VAL A 69 -0.48 -4.59 -10.09
C VAL A 69 -1.00 -3.52 -11.05
N THR A 70 -2.25 -3.66 -11.44
CA THR A 70 -2.97 -2.70 -12.26
C THR A 70 -3.86 -1.86 -11.37
N ASN A 71 -3.68 -0.54 -11.40
CA ASN A 71 -4.52 0.43 -10.73
C ASN A 71 -5.54 0.97 -11.73
N LYS A 72 -6.82 0.71 -11.48
CA LYS A 72 -7.93 1.29 -12.24
C LYS A 72 -8.45 2.51 -11.50
N LEU A 73 -8.54 3.66 -12.16
CA LEU A 73 -9.15 4.88 -11.63
C LEU A 73 -10.67 4.90 -11.92
N LYS A 74 -11.44 5.65 -11.11
CA LYS A 74 -12.91 5.78 -11.29
C LYS A 74 -13.29 6.33 -12.67
N ASN A 75 -12.46 7.17 -13.28
CA ASN A 75 -12.66 7.72 -14.64
C ASN A 75 -12.41 6.69 -15.76
N GLY A 76 -11.98 5.46 -15.43
CA GLY A 76 -11.70 4.39 -16.37
C GLY A 76 -10.23 4.27 -16.79
N GLU A 77 -9.40 5.29 -16.50
CA GLU A 77 -7.97 5.24 -16.75
C GLU A 77 -7.34 4.09 -15.95
N THR A 78 -6.31 3.48 -16.53
CA THR A 78 -5.65 2.32 -15.95
C THR A 78 -4.15 2.46 -16.11
N THR A 79 -3.43 2.23 -15.01
CA THR A 79 -1.95 2.18 -15.01
C THR A 79 -1.50 0.84 -14.45
N THR A 80 -0.40 0.31 -14.99
CA THR A 80 0.21 -0.93 -14.48
C THR A 80 1.54 -0.58 -13.83
N LEU A 81 1.71 -1.04 -12.61
CA LEU A 81 2.92 -0.91 -11.82
C LEU A 81 3.68 -2.23 -11.87
N HIS A 82 4.82 -2.23 -12.56
CA HIS A 82 5.73 -3.38 -12.65
C HIS A 82 6.79 -3.34 -11.54
N GLU A 83 7.48 -4.45 -11.34
CA GLU A 83 8.62 -4.55 -10.43
C GLU A 83 9.61 -3.40 -10.60
N GLY A 84 10.03 -2.80 -9.49
CA GLY A 84 10.94 -1.64 -9.46
C GLY A 84 10.27 -0.28 -9.66
N MET A 85 8.97 -0.24 -9.94
CA MET A 85 8.23 1.02 -10.11
C MET A 85 7.57 1.47 -8.81
N SER A 86 7.39 2.79 -8.69
CA SER A 86 6.55 3.42 -7.67
C SER A 86 5.42 4.24 -8.26
N TYR A 87 4.36 4.42 -7.48
CA TYR A 87 3.51 5.60 -7.59
C TYR A 87 3.33 6.27 -6.23
N VAL A 88 2.92 7.54 -6.26
CA VAL A 88 2.63 8.36 -5.09
C VAL A 88 1.34 9.12 -5.33
N VAL A 89 0.50 9.21 -4.31
CA VAL A 89 -0.71 10.00 -4.34
C VAL A 89 -1.03 10.56 -2.95
N SER A 90 -1.57 11.78 -2.89
CA SER A 90 -2.08 12.39 -1.66
C SER A 90 -3.52 11.96 -1.37
N ASP A 91 -3.99 12.19 -0.14
CA ASP A 91 -5.39 11.95 0.24
C ASP A 91 -6.35 12.70 -0.70
N GLY A 92 -7.42 12.03 -1.14
CA GLY A 92 -8.51 12.62 -1.92
C GLY A 92 -8.22 12.87 -3.41
N LEU A 93 -6.96 12.77 -3.86
CA LEU A 93 -6.61 13.10 -5.25
C LEU A 93 -6.87 11.99 -6.27
N SER A 94 -7.05 10.76 -5.81
CA SER A 94 -7.45 9.66 -6.69
C SER A 94 -8.37 8.70 -5.95
N ALA A 95 -9.34 8.16 -6.67
CA ALA A 95 -10.09 6.98 -6.25
C ALA A 95 -9.68 5.83 -7.18
N HIS A 96 -8.86 4.92 -6.67
CA HIS A 96 -8.30 3.84 -7.47
C HIS A 96 -8.54 2.46 -6.85
N ARG A 97 -8.43 1.44 -7.69
CA ARG A 97 -8.70 0.05 -7.32
C ARG A 97 -7.61 -0.85 -7.88
N SER A 98 -6.97 -1.61 -6.99
CA SER A 98 -5.87 -2.51 -7.31
C SER A 98 -6.37 -3.87 -7.79
N ILE A 99 -5.77 -4.36 -8.88
CA ILE A 99 -6.08 -5.65 -9.50
C ILE A 99 -4.76 -6.32 -9.90
N THR A 100 -4.62 -7.61 -9.64
CA THR A 100 -3.49 -8.38 -10.18
C THR A 100 -3.95 -9.73 -10.69
N LYS A 101 -3.34 -10.21 -11.77
CA LYS A 101 -3.61 -11.54 -12.33
C LYS A 101 -2.76 -12.61 -11.67
N GLN A 102 -1.46 -12.36 -11.51
CA GLN A 102 -0.51 -13.37 -11.03
C GLN A 102 -0.19 -13.25 -9.53
N GLY A 103 -0.61 -12.14 -8.89
CA GLY A 103 -0.16 -11.77 -7.56
C GLY A 103 0.97 -10.75 -7.61
N VAL A 104 1.18 -10.05 -6.51
CA VAL A 104 2.17 -8.97 -6.41
C VAL A 104 2.64 -8.79 -4.97
N HIS A 105 3.88 -8.36 -4.80
CA HIS A 105 4.42 -7.92 -3.52
C HIS A 105 4.67 -6.42 -3.58
N LEU A 106 4.16 -5.69 -2.59
CA LEU A 106 4.18 -4.23 -2.54
C LEU A 106 4.76 -3.79 -1.19
N LEU A 107 5.57 -2.74 -1.23
CA LEU A 107 5.82 -1.92 -0.06
C LEU A 107 4.89 -0.71 -0.13
N ILE A 108 4.03 -0.56 0.87
CA ILE A 108 3.08 0.55 0.95
C ILE A 108 3.45 1.42 2.15
N ILE A 109 3.66 2.70 1.91
CA ILE A 109 3.96 3.70 2.91
C ILE A 109 2.86 4.74 2.90
N ASP A 110 2.22 4.94 4.04
CA ASP A 110 1.14 5.92 4.20
C ASP A 110 1.21 6.62 5.56
N GLY A 111 0.57 7.76 5.70
CA GLY A 111 0.63 8.55 6.92
C GLY A 111 0.08 9.95 6.76
N ASN A 112 0.07 10.70 7.87
CA ASN A 112 -0.55 12.01 7.93
C ASN A 112 0.15 13.06 7.05
N PHE A 113 1.39 12.80 6.63
CA PHE A 113 2.14 13.67 5.73
C PHE A 113 1.60 13.66 4.28
N LEU A 114 0.67 12.76 3.96
CA LEU A 114 -0.03 12.70 2.67
C LEU A 114 -1.41 13.36 2.70
N ALA A 115 -1.88 13.80 3.87
CA ALA A 115 -3.02 14.69 3.94
C ALA A 115 -2.61 16.06 3.38
N GLU A 116 -3.46 16.69 2.57
CA GLU A 116 -3.24 18.08 2.17
C GLU A 116 -3.09 18.94 3.43
N SER A 117 -1.94 19.58 3.57
CA SER A 117 -1.70 20.56 4.61
C SER A 117 -2.50 21.82 4.28
N ASN A 118 -3.52 22.10 5.10
CA ASN A 118 -3.97 23.48 5.32
C ASN A 118 -2.95 24.21 6.20
#